data_AF-A0A135VD55-F1
#
_entry.id   AF-A0A135VD55-F1
#
_cell.length_a   1.000
_cell.length_b   1.000
_cell.length_c   1.000
_cell.angle_alpha   90.00
_cell.angle_beta   90.00
_cell.angle_gamma   90.00
#
_symmetry.space_group_name_H-M   'P 1'
#
loop_
_entity.id
_entity.type
_entity.pdbx_description
1 polymer ?
#
loop_
_entity_poly.entity_id
_entity_poly.type
_entity_poly.pdbx_seq_one_letter_code
_entity_poly.pdbx_strand_id
1 'polypeptide(L)'
;MKIALAFFFKQMITGYNCKSITDVIKALKDRLKFITKLKEEGFRLMGPVDDHFAEFEPPDSDDIYWVECRSGGCYLKFNQGEKPPEQCPECNKNLYEYEE
;
A
#
# COMPACT_ATOMS: atom_id res chain seq x y z
N MET A 1 19.17 14.83 6.78
CA MET A 1 17.72 14.64 6.99
C MET A 1 17.29 13.55 6.01
N LYS A 2 17.04 12.31 6.47
CA LYS A 2 16.45 11.29 5.60
C LYS A 2 15.03 11.77 5.29
N ILE A 3 14.72 12.03 4.02
CA ILE A 3 13.34 12.34 3.62
C ILE A 3 12.57 11.05 3.83
N ALA A 4 11.72 11.00 4.84
CA ALA A 4 10.80 9.89 5.00
C ALA A 4 9.87 9.90 3.79
N LEU A 5 10.00 8.88 2.93
CA LEU A 5 9.14 8.70 1.77
C LEU A 5 7.78 8.22 2.30
N ALA A 6 6.79 9.11 2.31
CA ALA A 6 5.42 8.74 2.58
C ALA A 6 4.84 7.96 1.41
N PHE A 7 4.14 6.86 1.70
CA PHE A 7 3.47 6.01 0.72
C PHE A 7 2.00 6.42 0.64
N PHE A 8 1.50 6.55 -0.58
CA PHE A 8 0.17 7.07 -0.87
C PHE A 8 -0.76 5.96 -1.32
N PHE A 9 -1.30 5.22 -0.35
CA PHE A 9 -2.23 4.13 -0.66
C PHE A 9 -3.56 4.68 -1.14
N LYS A 10 -3.75 4.66 -2.46
CA LYS A 10 -4.99 5.06 -3.14
C LYS A 10 -6.09 4.02 -3.00
N GLN A 11 -7.33 4.46 -3.15
CA GLN A 11 -8.54 3.65 -3.26
C GLN A 11 -8.82 2.82 -1.99
N MET A 12 -8.84 3.49 -0.83
CA MET A 12 -9.11 2.85 0.45
C MET A 12 -10.46 2.13 0.47
N ILE A 13 -11.51 2.65 -0.15
CA ILE A 13 -12.77 1.89 -0.33
C ILE A 13 -13.29 2.01 -1.77
N THR A 14 -12.93 3.08 -2.47
CA THR A 14 -13.48 3.45 -3.77
C THR A 14 -13.06 2.55 -4.95
N GLY A 15 -12.04 1.71 -4.78
CA GLY A 15 -11.61 0.74 -5.80
C GLY A 15 -12.44 -0.54 -5.88
N TYR A 16 -13.37 -0.75 -4.93
CA TYR A 16 -14.22 -1.95 -4.92
C TYR A 16 -15.48 -1.75 -5.76
N ASN A 17 -15.75 -2.67 -6.69
CA ASN A 17 -17.02 -2.72 -7.41
C ASN A 17 -18.11 -3.35 -6.52
N CYS A 18 -18.63 -2.58 -5.55
CA CYS A 18 -19.65 -3.03 -4.63
C CYS A 18 -21.05 -2.95 -5.27
N LYS A 19 -21.71 -4.10 -5.45
CA LYS A 19 -23.10 -4.17 -5.97
C LYS A 19 -24.10 -4.58 -4.90
N SER A 20 -23.62 -4.98 -3.73
CA SER A 20 -24.41 -5.47 -2.60
C SER A 20 -23.79 -5.05 -1.26
N ILE A 21 -24.59 -5.14 -0.19
CA ILE A 21 -24.10 -4.93 1.19
C ILE A 21 -22.98 -5.92 1.54
N THR A 22 -23.07 -7.15 1.05
CA THR A 22 -22.01 -8.16 1.25
C THR A 22 -20.68 -7.72 0.65
N ASP A 23 -20.70 -7.08 -0.53
CA ASP A 23 -19.49 -6.56 -1.15
C ASP A 23 -18.88 -5.41 -0.34
N VAL A 24 -19.73 -4.54 0.22
CA VAL A 24 -19.30 -3.45 1.11
C VAL A 24 -18.63 -4.03 2.37
N ILE A 25 -19.24 -5.03 3.01
CA ILE A 25 -18.67 -5.69 4.19
C ILE A 25 -17.33 -6.34 3.85
N LYS A 26 -17.22 -6.96 2.67
CA LYS A 26 -15.96 -7.56 2.22
C LYS A 26 -14.87 -6.49 2.02
N ALA A 27 -15.18 -5.39 1.34
CA ALA A 27 -14.25 -4.28 1.14
C ALA A 27 -13.72 -3.74 2.47
N LEU A 28 -14.61 -3.50 3.43
CA LEU A 28 -14.23 -3.04 4.77
C LEU A 28 -13.33 -4.04 5.51
N LYS A 29 -13.63 -5.35 5.44
CA LYS A 29 -12.81 -6.40 6.07
C LYS A 29 -11.42 -6.48 5.46
N ASP A 30 -11.32 -6.45 4.14
CA ASP A 30 -10.05 -6.49 3.42
C ASP A 30 -9.17 -5.29 3.80
N ARG A 31 -9.79 -4.11 3.99
CA ARG A 31 -9.09 -2.87 4.37
C ARG A 31 -8.67 -2.84 5.82
N LEU A 32 -9.52 -3.33 6.72
CA LEU A 32 -9.14 -3.54 8.11
C LEU A 32 -7.93 -4.47 8.21
N LYS A 33 -7.92 -5.56 7.44
CA LYS A 33 -6.78 -6.48 7.39
C LYS A 33 -5.50 -5.79 6.89
N PHE A 34 -5.60 -4.99 5.82
CA PHE A 34 -4.47 -4.25 5.27
C PHE A 34 -3.89 -3.24 6.28
N ILE A 35 -4.73 -2.42 6.92
CA ILE A 35 -4.30 -1.44 7.92
C ILE A 35 -3.69 -2.14 9.14
N THR A 36 -4.25 -3.28 9.54
CA THR A 36 -3.69 -4.09 10.64
C THR A 36 -2.29 -4.60 10.29
N LYS A 37 -2.10 -5.12 9.06
CA LYS A 37 -0.77 -5.52 8.55
C LYS A 37 0.23 -4.36 8.59
N LEU A 38 -0.16 -3.18 8.09
CA LEU A 38 0.69 -1.99 8.12
C LEU A 38 1.14 -1.64 9.55
N LYS A 39 0.21 -1.66 10.51
CA LYS A 39 0.52 -1.39 11.91
C LYS A 39 1.47 -2.43 12.51
N GLU A 40 1.23 -3.71 12.25
CA GLU A 40 2.09 -4.81 12.71
C GLU A 40 3.50 -4.73 12.13
N GLU A 41 3.62 -4.23 10.89
CA GLU A 41 4.91 -4.00 10.23
C GLU A 41 5.58 -2.68 10.62
N GLY A 42 4.94 -1.85 11.46
CA GLY A 42 5.53 -0.63 12.01
C GLY A 42 5.34 0.62 11.16
N PHE A 43 4.46 0.59 10.15
CA PHE A 43 4.08 1.78 9.40
C PHE A 43 3.34 2.78 10.30
N ARG A 44 3.59 4.07 10.09
CA ARG A 44 2.96 5.17 10.81
C ARG A 44 1.99 5.91 9.90
N LEU A 45 0.77 6.15 10.36
CA LEU A 45 -0.18 7.01 9.66
C LEU A 45 0.27 8.47 9.78
N MET A 46 0.46 9.16 8.66
CA MET A 46 1.05 10.51 8.63
C MET A 46 0.03 11.64 8.43
N GLY A 47 -1.23 11.30 8.14
CA GLY A 47 -2.23 12.28 7.76
C GLY A 47 -3.67 11.81 7.93
N PRO A 48 -4.64 12.61 7.43
CA PRO A 48 -6.04 12.23 7.42
C PRO A 48 -6.25 10.99 6.53
N VAL A 49 -7.24 10.18 6.90
CA VAL A 49 -7.72 9.05 6.09
C VAL A 49 -8.99 9.49 5.39
N ASP A 50 -9.02 9.34 4.07
CA ASP A 50 -10.21 9.52 3.22
C ASP A 50 -10.50 8.21 2.47
N ASP A 51 -11.71 8.09 1.93
CA ASP A 51 -12.16 6.96 1.12
C ASP A 51 -11.27 6.74 -0.12
N HIS A 52 -10.61 7.81 -0.60
CA HIS A 52 -9.76 7.79 -1.78
C HIS A 52 -8.27 7.57 -1.49
N PHE A 53 -7.79 7.92 -0.29
CA PHE A 53 -6.37 7.77 0.04
C PHE A 53 -6.09 7.75 1.54
N ALA A 54 -4.95 7.15 1.89
CA ALA A 54 -4.32 7.29 3.19
C ALA A 54 -2.79 7.32 3.03
N GLU A 55 -2.14 8.17 3.83
CA GLU A 55 -0.70 8.38 3.78
C GLU A 55 -0.01 7.66 4.94
N PHE A 56 0.93 6.78 4.62
CA PHE A 56 1.68 6.01 5.62
C PHE A 56 3.17 6.15 5.40
N GLU A 57 3.91 6.33 6.48
CA GLU A 57 5.35 6.29 6.48
C GLU A 57 5.81 4.87 6.84
N PRO A 58 6.71 4.25 6.06
CA PRO A 58 7.28 2.96 6.38
C PRO A 58 8.21 3.04 7.60
N PRO A 59 8.44 1.92 8.31
CA PRO A 59 9.43 1.88 9.36
C PRO A 59 10.84 2.10 8.79
N ASP A 60 11.67 2.83 9.52
CA ASP A 60 13.10 2.95 9.21
C ASP A 60 13.78 1.59 9.32
N SER A 61 14.60 1.26 8.33
CA SER A 61 15.46 0.08 8.33
C SER A 61 16.77 0.40 7.60
N ASP A 62 17.88 -0.11 8.12
CA ASP A 62 19.20 0.11 7.52
C ASP A 62 19.46 -0.83 6.35
N ASP A 63 18.92 -2.05 6.40
CA ASP A 63 19.17 -3.10 5.40
C ASP A 63 18.06 -3.22 4.36
N ILE A 64 16.91 -2.58 4.61
CA ILE A 64 15.71 -2.71 3.79
C ILE A 64 15.30 -1.35 3.24
N TYR A 65 14.82 -1.36 2.00
CA TYR A 65 14.03 -0.27 1.49
C TYR A 65 12.65 -0.78 1.05
N TRP A 66 11.68 0.12 1.15
CA TRP A 66 10.30 -0.16 0.80
C TRP A 66 10.00 0.45 -0.57
N VAL A 67 9.13 -0.21 -1.34
CA VAL A 67 8.66 0.29 -2.64
C VAL A 67 7.15 0.20 -2.68
N GLU A 68 6.49 1.29 -3.03
CA GLU A 68 5.07 1.28 -3.31
C GLU A 68 4.81 0.71 -4.71
N CYS A 69 3.83 -0.19 -4.84
CA CYS A 69 3.34 -0.62 -6.15
C CYS A 69 2.60 0.53 -6.82
N ARG A 70 2.98 0.88 -8.05
CA ARG A 70 2.39 2.01 -8.80
C ARG A 70 0.90 1.90 -9.09
N SER A 71 0.37 0.68 -9.06
CA SER A 71 -1.07 0.43 -9.18
C SER A 71 -1.88 0.82 -7.95
N GLY A 72 -1.21 1.19 -6.85
CA GLY A 72 -1.85 1.57 -5.60
C GLY A 72 -2.33 0.36 -4.78
N GLY A 73 -2.15 0.43 -3.47
CA GLY A 73 -2.75 -0.52 -2.52
C GLY A 73 -1.86 -1.68 -2.05
N CYS A 74 -0.61 -1.77 -2.52
CA CYS A 74 0.37 -2.69 -1.96
C CYS A 74 1.78 -2.08 -1.95
N TYR A 75 2.65 -2.65 -1.11
CA TYR A 75 4.04 -2.27 -0.98
C TYR A 75 4.90 -3.54 -0.98
N LEU A 76 6.18 -3.35 -1.29
CA LEU A 76 7.17 -4.41 -1.40
C LEU A 76 8.39 -4.06 -0.56
N LYS A 77 9.00 -5.10 -0.02
CA LYS A 77 10.16 -5.03 0.87
C LYS A 77 11.36 -5.65 0.17
N PHE A 78 12.43 -4.90 0.03
CA PHE A 78 13.65 -5.35 -0.64
C PHE A 78 14.88 -5.10 0.23
N ASN A 79 15.88 -5.96 0.11
CA ASN A 79 17.19 -5.68 0.68
C ASN A 79 17.90 -4.61 -0.15
N GLN A 80 18.75 -3.81 0.49
CA GLN A 80 19.60 -2.85 -0.22
C GLN A 80 20.38 -3.53 -1.35
N GLY A 81 20.34 -2.94 -2.55
CA GLY A 81 20.99 -3.48 -3.75
C GLY A 81 20.15 -4.47 -4.57
N GLU A 82 19.03 -4.97 -4.04
CA GLU A 82 18.06 -5.72 -4.84
C GLU A 82 17.26 -4.78 -5.74
N LYS A 83 16.81 -5.28 -6.90
CA LYS A 83 15.90 -4.55 -7.79
C LYS A 83 14.49 -5.12 -7.65
N PRO A 84 13.45 -4.27 -7.63
CA PRO A 84 12.08 -4.73 -7.68
C PRO A 84 11.83 -5.50 -8.99
N PRO A 85 11.05 -6.60 -8.96
CA PRO A 85 10.66 -7.32 -10.18
C PRO A 85 9.83 -6.42 -11.09
N GLU A 86 9.66 -6.79 -12.36
CA GLU A 86 8.77 -6.02 -13.26
C GLU A 86 7.31 -6.12 -12.83
N GLN A 87 6.89 -7.28 -12.32
CA GLN A 87 5.52 -7.51 -11.86
C GLN A 87 5.46 -7.63 -10.33
N CYS A 88 4.50 -6.93 -9.72
CA CYS A 88 4.24 -7.00 -8.29
C CYS A 88 3.75 -8.41 -7.92
N PRO A 89 4.39 -9.14 -7.00
CA PRO A 89 3.96 -10.47 -6.60
C PRO A 89 2.62 -10.49 -5.86
N GLU A 90 2.17 -9.36 -5.30
CA GLU A 90 0.90 -9.29 -4.59
C GLU A 90 -0.31 -9.03 -5.51
N CYS A 91 -0.14 -8.24 -6.57
CA CYS A 91 -1.24 -7.84 -7.46
C CYS A 91 -1.05 -8.21 -8.94
N ASN A 92 0.09 -8.79 -9.31
CA ASN A 92 0.51 -9.14 -10.68
C ASN A 92 0.54 -7.97 -11.67
N LYS A 93 0.50 -6.73 -11.19
CA LYS A 93 0.57 -5.52 -12.01
C LYS A 93 2.01 -5.06 -12.18
N ASN A 94 2.30 -4.36 -13.27
CA ASN A 94 3.63 -3.83 -13.56
C ASN A 94 4.02 -2.75 -12.53
N LEU A 95 5.18 -2.90 -11.88
CA LEU A 95 5.66 -1.95 -10.85
C LEU A 95 6.16 -0.63 -11.42
N TYR A 96 6.47 -0.58 -12.72
CA TYR A 96 7.05 0.58 -13.38
C TYR A 96 6.03 1.38 -14.20
N GLU A 97 4.86 0.78 -14.49
CA GLU A 97 3.76 1.43 -15.22
C GLU A 97 2.72 2.00 -14.24
N TYR A 98 2.16 3.14 -14.60
CA TYR A 98 0.97 3.66 -13.92
C TYR A 98 -0.26 3.03 -14.55
N GLU A 99 -1.24 2.67 -13.74
CA GLU A 99 -2.57 2.40 -14.28
C GLU A 99 -3.20 3.72 -14.72
N GLU A 100 -3.69 3.75 -15.96
CA GLU A 100 -4.50 4.85 -16.51
C GLU A 100 -5.86 4.95 -15.81
#